data_AF-A0A5B9FBB3-F1
#
_entry.id   AF-A0A5B9FBB3-F1
#
_cell.length_a   1.000
_cell.length_b   1.000
_cell.length_c   1.000
_cell.angle_alpha   90.00
_cell.angle_beta   90.00
_cell.angle_gamma   90.00
#
_symmetry.space_group_name_H-M   'P 1'
#
loop_
_entity.id
_entity.type
_entity.pdbx_description
1 polymer ?
#
loop_
_entity_poly.entity_id
_entity_poly.type
_entity_poly.pdbx_seq_one_letter_code
_entity_poly.pdbx_strand_id
1 'polypeptide(L)'
;MLRDIEKIVLGKQASDLTSAEKNVVVRARQRRTVSTNAGEDFLAGATFGQRLADGIARVGGSWGFIIAFLLFLVGWVVLNAVLLATRALDPYPFIFLNLLLSMLAAIQAPIIMMSQNRQTERDRFMAAKDYEINLKAEIEVLALHHKIDEQVLKELREIRQEIDALRQAIAALSSRSHNP
;
A
#
# COMPACT_ATOMS: atom_id res chain seq x y z
N MET A 1 31.07 6.90 -3.69
CA MET A 1 29.84 7.06 -2.87
C MET A 1 28.59 6.47 -3.52
N LEU A 2 27.94 7.08 -4.54
CA LEU A 2 26.68 6.53 -5.09
C LEU A 2 26.85 5.19 -5.86
N ARG A 3 27.99 4.99 -6.54
CA ARG A 3 28.35 3.71 -7.19
C ARG A 3 28.62 2.58 -6.19
N ASP A 4 28.97 2.92 -4.95
CA ASP A 4 29.25 1.95 -3.90
C ASP A 4 27.94 1.49 -3.25
N ILE A 5 26.96 2.39 -3.10
CA ILE A 5 25.61 2.07 -2.62
C ILE A 5 24.86 1.15 -3.60
N GLU A 6 25.02 1.33 -4.91
CA GLU A 6 24.49 0.41 -5.94
C GLU A 6 25.02 -1.02 -5.76
N LYS A 7 26.31 -1.18 -5.45
CA LYS A 7 26.93 -2.50 -5.22
C LYS A 7 26.56 -3.10 -3.87
N ILE A 8 26.46 -2.28 -2.83
CA ILE A 8 26.24 -2.73 -1.45
C ILE A 8 24.77 -3.10 -1.19
N VAL A 9 23.82 -2.37 -1.77
CA VAL A 9 22.39 -2.60 -1.49
C VAL A 9 21.72 -3.59 -2.45
N LEU A 10 22.17 -3.71 -3.71
CA LEU A 10 21.53 -4.63 -4.67
C LEU A 10 22.28 -5.95 -4.89
N GLY A 11 23.52 -6.10 -4.43
CA GLY A 11 24.33 -7.30 -4.67
C GLY A 11 24.55 -7.65 -6.15
N LYS A 12 24.14 -6.77 -7.08
CA LYS A 12 24.16 -6.95 -8.54
C LYS A 12 24.67 -5.68 -9.22
N GLN A 13 25.36 -5.85 -10.35
CA GLN A 13 25.91 -4.73 -11.13
C GLN A 13 24.78 -3.90 -11.75
N ALA A 14 25.02 -2.61 -11.97
CA ALA A 14 24.08 -1.65 -12.58
C ALA A 14 23.45 -2.10 -13.93
N SER A 15 24.05 -3.11 -14.56
CA SER A 15 23.63 -3.76 -15.80
C SER A 15 22.51 -4.80 -15.63
N ASP A 16 22.28 -5.31 -14.41
CA ASP A 16 21.28 -6.36 -14.11
C ASP A 16 19.99 -5.83 -13.48
N LEU A 17 19.83 -4.51 -13.36
CA LEU A 17 18.61 -3.93 -12.78
C LEU A 17 17.43 -4.04 -13.72
N THR A 18 16.34 -4.56 -13.19
CA THR A 18 15.02 -4.63 -13.79
C THR A 18 14.49 -3.21 -14.01
N SER A 19 13.60 -3.01 -15.00
CA SER A 19 13.03 -1.69 -15.33
C SER A 19 12.35 -1.00 -14.12
N ALA A 20 11.86 -1.79 -13.16
CA ALA A 20 11.32 -1.28 -11.90
C ALA A 20 12.40 -0.63 -11.02
N GLU A 21 13.54 -1.28 -10.83
CA GLU A 21 14.61 -0.81 -9.93
C GLU A 21 15.32 0.43 -10.50
N LYS A 22 15.52 0.50 -11.83
CA LYS A 22 15.98 1.72 -12.50
C LYS A 22 15.06 2.91 -12.26
N ASN A 23 13.75 2.69 -12.29
CA ASN A 23 12.77 3.76 -12.03
C ASN A 23 12.83 4.25 -10.58
N VAL A 24 13.10 3.38 -9.62
CA VAL A 24 13.26 3.75 -8.20
C VAL A 24 14.51 4.61 -7.99
N VAL A 25 15.65 4.22 -8.58
CA VAL A 25 16.91 4.99 -8.48
C VAL A 25 16.78 6.38 -9.12
N VAL A 26 16.10 6.49 -10.27
CA VAL A 26 15.84 7.78 -10.93
C VAL A 26 14.92 8.67 -10.09
N ARG A 27 13.89 8.10 -9.45
CA ARG A 27 12.95 8.84 -8.59
C ARG A 27 13.56 9.25 -7.25
N ALA A 28 14.45 8.42 -6.68
CA ALA A 28 15.23 8.77 -5.49
C ALA A 28 16.10 10.01 -5.73
N ARG A 29 16.65 10.16 -6.94
CA ARG A 29 17.42 11.35 -7.36
C ARG A 29 16.60 12.64 -7.40
N GLN A 30 15.28 12.57 -7.55
CA GLN A 30 14.43 13.74 -7.78
C GLN A 30 13.83 14.35 -6.50
N ARG A 31 14.06 13.81 -5.30
CA ARG A 31 13.40 14.25 -4.04
C ARG A 31 11.88 14.50 -4.20
N ARG A 32 11.23 13.85 -5.17
CA ARG A 32 9.79 13.96 -5.35
C ARG A 32 9.18 13.12 -4.25
N THR A 33 8.34 13.74 -3.42
CA THR A 33 7.55 13.05 -2.42
C THR A 33 6.72 11.99 -3.13
N VAL A 34 7.10 10.72 -2.98
CA VAL A 34 6.35 9.53 -3.46
C VAL A 34 4.99 9.42 -2.75
N SER A 35 4.68 10.34 -1.83
CA SER A 35 3.42 10.48 -1.12
C SER A 35 2.24 10.99 -1.96
N THR A 36 2.39 11.29 -3.27
CA THR A 36 1.25 11.77 -4.05
C THR A 36 0.38 10.61 -4.50
N ASN A 37 -0.65 10.33 -3.70
CA ASN A 37 -1.95 9.77 -4.10
C ASN A 37 -1.93 8.56 -5.05
N ALA A 38 -1.31 7.45 -4.61
CA ALA A 38 -1.44 6.13 -5.23
C ALA A 38 -2.92 5.73 -5.49
N GLY A 39 -3.84 6.20 -4.65
CA GLY A 39 -5.28 6.00 -4.85
C GLY A 39 -5.87 6.76 -6.05
N GLU A 40 -5.41 7.99 -6.32
CA GLU A 40 -5.90 8.79 -7.45
C GLU A 40 -5.36 8.28 -8.79
N ASP A 41 -4.10 7.82 -8.82
CA ASP A 41 -3.50 7.21 -10.01
C ASP A 41 -4.27 5.95 -10.46
N PHE A 42 -4.76 5.15 -9.51
CA PHE A 42 -5.60 3.99 -9.83
C PHE A 42 -6.99 4.39 -10.32
N LEU A 43 -7.61 5.40 -9.68
CA LEU A 43 -8.96 5.86 -10.01
C LEU A 43 -9.03 6.60 -11.37
N ALA A 44 -7.94 7.25 -11.79
CA ALA A 44 -7.87 7.96 -13.06
C ALA A 44 -8.06 7.04 -14.29
N GLY A 45 -7.83 5.73 -14.15
CA GLY A 45 -8.03 4.73 -15.21
C GLY A 45 -9.40 4.04 -15.22
N ALA A 46 -10.31 4.38 -14.30
CA ALA A 46 -11.56 3.62 -14.14
C ALA A 46 -12.59 3.91 -15.24
N THR A 47 -13.05 2.86 -15.91
CA THR A 47 -14.09 2.94 -16.95
C THR A 47 -15.50 3.18 -16.36
N PHE A 48 -16.45 3.60 -17.20
CA PHE A 48 -17.83 3.88 -16.75
C PHE A 48 -18.54 2.67 -16.13
N GLY A 49 -18.42 1.48 -16.76
CA GLY A 49 -19.02 0.24 -16.25
C GLY A 49 -18.43 -0.18 -14.89
N GLN A 50 -17.12 0.02 -14.72
CA GLN A 50 -16.44 -0.14 -13.45
C GLN A 50 -17.05 0.81 -12.39
N ARG A 51 -17.18 2.10 -12.66
CA ARG A 51 -17.76 3.06 -11.69
C ARG A 51 -19.20 2.68 -11.29
N LEU A 52 -20.01 2.22 -12.24
CA LEU A 52 -21.36 1.74 -11.99
C LEU A 52 -21.38 0.48 -11.10
N ALA A 53 -20.53 -0.50 -11.39
CA ALA A 53 -20.42 -1.72 -10.58
C ALA A 53 -20.00 -1.44 -9.13
N ASP A 54 -19.09 -0.49 -8.89
CA ASP A 54 -18.71 -0.07 -7.53
C ASP A 54 -19.88 0.59 -6.78
N GLY A 55 -20.66 1.41 -7.49
CA GLY A 55 -21.85 2.03 -6.93
C GLY A 55 -22.89 0.97 -6.52
N ILE A 56 -23.16 0.01 -7.41
CA ILE A 56 -24.11 -1.07 -7.17
C ILE A 56 -23.62 -1.98 -6.04
N ALA A 57 -22.35 -2.35 -5.99
CA ALA A 57 -21.78 -3.17 -4.92
C ALA A 57 -21.87 -2.47 -3.55
N ARG A 58 -21.63 -1.16 -3.51
CA ARG A 58 -21.71 -0.36 -2.27
C ARG A 58 -23.14 -0.23 -1.75
N VAL A 59 -24.11 -0.04 -2.65
CA VAL A 59 -25.54 0.06 -2.28
C VAL A 59 -26.09 -1.32 -1.91
N GLY A 60 -25.79 -2.35 -2.70
CA GLY A 60 -26.26 -3.73 -2.47
C GLY A 60 -25.67 -4.38 -1.22
N GLY A 61 -24.48 -3.96 -0.77
CA GLY A 61 -23.85 -4.43 0.46
C GLY A 61 -24.26 -3.70 1.74
N SER A 62 -25.16 -2.71 1.67
CA SER A 62 -25.58 -1.94 2.84
C SER A 62 -26.66 -2.66 3.64
N TRP A 63 -26.51 -2.68 4.97
CA TRP A 63 -27.53 -3.21 5.90
C TRP A 63 -28.91 -2.57 5.71
N GLY A 64 -28.96 -1.27 5.39
CA GLY A 64 -30.22 -0.58 5.14
C GLY A 64 -30.95 -1.09 3.89
N PHE A 65 -30.21 -1.43 2.83
CA PHE A 65 -30.78 -1.99 1.60
C PHE A 65 -31.36 -3.39 1.85
N ILE A 66 -30.64 -4.23 2.60
CA ILE A 66 -31.09 -5.58 2.95
C ILE A 66 -32.41 -5.53 3.72
N ILE A 67 -32.52 -4.65 4.72
CA ILE A 67 -33.74 -4.50 5.53
C ILE A 67 -34.90 -3.98 4.68
N ALA A 68 -34.68 -2.94 3.86
CA ALA A 68 -35.72 -2.40 2.99
C ALA A 68 -36.20 -3.43 1.94
N PHE A 69 -35.27 -4.21 1.38
CA PHE A 69 -35.58 -5.28 0.44
C PHE A 69 -36.41 -6.38 1.11
N LEU A 70 -36.05 -6.79 2.33
CA LEU A 70 -36.83 -7.77 3.09
C LEU A 70 -38.25 -7.28 3.39
N LEU A 71 -38.39 -6.01 3.82
CA LEU A 71 -39.70 -5.40 4.05
C LEU A 71 -40.53 -5.33 2.78
N PHE A 72 -39.92 -5.03 1.64
CA PHE A 72 -40.58 -5.07 0.33
C PHE A 72 -41.08 -6.48 0.00
N LEU A 73 -40.27 -7.52 0.20
CA LEU A 73 -40.67 -8.91 -0.03
C LEU A 73 -41.86 -9.31 0.84
N VAL A 74 -41.79 -9.02 2.14
CA VAL A 74 -42.89 -9.30 3.07
C VAL A 74 -44.14 -8.52 2.65
N GLY A 75 -44.01 -7.24 2.33
CA GLY A 75 -45.11 -6.41 1.85
C GLY A 75 -45.75 -6.94 0.57
N TRP A 76 -44.95 -7.42 -0.38
CA TRP A 76 -45.42 -8.01 -1.64
C TRP A 76 -46.23 -9.29 -1.40
N VAL A 77 -45.74 -10.16 -0.52
CA VAL A 77 -46.42 -11.40 -0.13
C VAL A 77 -47.74 -11.07 0.58
N VAL A 78 -47.74 -10.15 1.55
CA VAL A 78 -48.97 -9.73 2.27
C VAL A 78 -50.00 -9.11 1.31
N LEU A 79 -49.56 -8.25 0.39
CA LEU A 79 -50.43 -7.61 -0.59
C LEU A 79 -51.09 -8.64 -1.52
N ASN A 80 -50.33 -9.59 -2.07
CA ASN A 80 -50.87 -10.59 -3.00
C ASN A 80 -51.67 -11.70 -2.29
N ALA A 81 -51.25 -12.13 -1.09
CA ALA A 81 -51.90 -13.22 -0.36
C ALA A 81 -53.15 -12.78 0.40
N VAL A 82 -53.18 -11.56 0.96
CA VAL A 82 -54.25 -11.10 1.85
C VAL A 82 -55.14 -10.05 1.18
N LEU A 83 -54.56 -9.01 0.58
CA LEU A 83 -55.34 -7.89 0.03
C LEU A 83 -55.92 -8.17 -1.35
N LEU A 84 -55.19 -8.91 -2.21
CA LEU A 84 -55.61 -9.21 -3.58
C LEU A 84 -56.09 -10.66 -3.75
N ALA A 85 -56.49 -11.36 -2.69
CA ALA A 85 -56.81 -12.80 -2.71
C ALA A 85 -57.79 -13.26 -3.82
N THR A 86 -58.67 -12.38 -4.31
CA THR A 86 -59.63 -12.65 -5.42
C THR A 86 -59.17 -12.20 -6.81
N ARG A 87 -58.13 -11.38 -6.93
CA ARG A 87 -57.50 -10.91 -8.19
C ARG A 87 -55.99 -10.79 -8.03
N ALA A 88 -55.36 -11.83 -7.48
CA ALA A 88 -53.93 -11.80 -7.19
C ALA A 88 -53.14 -11.74 -8.49
N LEU A 89 -52.24 -10.76 -8.59
CA LEU A 89 -51.33 -10.62 -9.73
C LEU A 89 -50.25 -11.73 -9.69
N ASP A 90 -49.86 -12.15 -8.49
CA ASP A 90 -48.90 -13.23 -8.25
C ASP A 90 -49.43 -14.21 -7.17
N PRO A 91 -50.33 -15.14 -7.52
CA PRO A 91 -50.87 -16.14 -6.59
C PRO A 91 -49.77 -17.08 -6.06
N TYR A 92 -49.97 -17.65 -4.87
CA TYR A 92 -49.11 -18.72 -4.37
C TYR A 92 -49.01 -19.84 -5.43
N PRO A 93 -47.80 -20.22 -5.90
CA PRO A 93 -46.48 -20.16 -5.24
C PRO A 93 -45.55 -18.96 -5.60
N PHE A 94 -46.08 -17.81 -6.04
CA PHE A 94 -45.34 -16.58 -6.35
C PHE A 94 -44.31 -16.70 -7.49
N ILE A 95 -44.76 -17.10 -8.68
CA ILE A 95 -43.89 -17.35 -9.84
C ILE A 95 -43.19 -16.06 -10.32
N PHE A 96 -43.86 -14.92 -10.25
CA PHE A 96 -43.29 -13.65 -10.72
C PHE A 96 -42.20 -13.16 -9.78
N LEU A 97 -42.45 -13.22 -8.46
CA LEU A 97 -41.44 -12.90 -7.46
C LEU A 97 -40.21 -13.80 -7.59
N ASN A 98 -40.41 -15.11 -7.78
CA ASN A 98 -39.33 -16.06 -7.96
C ASN A 98 -38.48 -15.75 -9.20
N LEU A 99 -39.13 -15.44 -10.32
CA LEU A 99 -38.46 -15.03 -11.55
C LEU A 99 -37.59 -13.78 -11.33
N LEU A 100 -38.15 -12.76 -10.68
CA LEU A 100 -37.44 -11.51 -10.40
C LEU A 100 -36.24 -11.72 -9.48
N LEU A 101 -36.40 -12.52 -8.42
CA LEU A 101 -35.31 -12.89 -7.51
C LEU A 101 -34.19 -13.66 -8.23
N SER A 102 -34.56 -14.60 -9.10
CA SER A 102 -33.60 -15.38 -9.88
C SER A 102 -32.80 -14.51 -10.85
N MET A 103 -33.46 -13.57 -11.54
CA MET A 103 -32.79 -12.60 -12.42
C MET A 103 -31.87 -11.66 -11.64
N LEU A 104 -32.31 -11.20 -10.46
CA LEU A 104 -31.51 -10.35 -9.59
C LEU A 104 -30.23 -11.07 -9.14
N ALA A 105 -30.36 -12.32 -8.67
CA ALA A 105 -29.22 -13.13 -8.25
C ALA A 105 -28.24 -13.41 -9.41
N ALA A 106 -28.76 -13.71 -10.60
CA ALA A 106 -27.94 -13.98 -11.79
C ALA A 106 -27.07 -12.78 -12.20
N ILE A 107 -27.58 -11.55 -12.06
CA ILE A 107 -26.83 -10.32 -12.36
C ILE A 107 -25.89 -9.94 -11.20
N GLN A 108 -26.24 -10.29 -9.95
CA GLN A 108 -25.42 -10.00 -8.79
C GLN A 108 -24.06 -10.71 -8.81
N ALA A 109 -24.00 -12.00 -9.16
CA ALA A 109 -22.75 -12.76 -9.10
C ALA A 109 -21.62 -12.17 -9.99
N PRO A 110 -21.86 -11.81 -11.27
CA PRO A 110 -20.87 -11.13 -12.10
C PRO A 110 -20.48 -9.74 -11.58
N ILE A 111 -21.43 -8.95 -11.06
CA ILE A 111 -21.13 -7.61 -10.51
C ILE A 111 -20.23 -7.73 -9.28
N ILE A 112 -20.53 -8.68 -8.39
CA ILE A 112 -19.70 -8.98 -7.22
C ILE A 112 -18.31 -9.41 -7.68
N MET A 113 -18.21 -10.32 -8.66
CA MET A 113 -16.94 -10.79 -9.19
C MET A 113 -16.12 -9.65 -9.84
N MET A 114 -16.77 -8.75 -10.59
CA MET A 114 -16.10 -7.56 -11.16
C MET A 114 -15.61 -6.60 -10.08
N SER A 115 -16.42 -6.37 -9.04
CA SER A 115 -16.03 -5.56 -7.88
C SER A 115 -14.85 -6.18 -7.14
N GLN A 116 -14.87 -7.51 -6.92
CA GLN A 116 -13.79 -8.25 -6.28
C GLN A 116 -12.49 -8.23 -7.10
N ASN A 117 -12.56 -8.48 -8.42
CA ASN A 117 -11.38 -8.43 -9.28
C ASN A 117 -10.70 -7.06 -9.22
N ARG A 118 -11.49 -5.98 -9.21
CA ARG A 118 -10.96 -4.63 -9.06
C ARG A 118 -10.40 -4.33 -7.66
N GLN A 119 -11.01 -4.85 -6.60
CA GLN A 119 -10.40 -4.76 -5.26
C GLN A 119 -9.05 -5.46 -5.22
N THR A 120 -8.95 -6.66 -5.81
CA THR A 120 -7.68 -7.39 -5.92
C THR A 120 -6.63 -6.63 -6.73
N GLU A 121 -7.02 -5.99 -7.83
CA GLU A 121 -6.12 -5.12 -8.62
C GLU A 121 -5.61 -3.92 -7.80
N ARG A 122 -6.49 -3.27 -7.03
CA ARG A 122 -6.11 -2.19 -6.09
C ARG A 122 -5.14 -2.69 -5.03
N ASP A 123 -5.44 -3.82 -4.41
CA ASP A 123 -4.62 -4.38 -3.34
C ASP A 123 -3.23 -4.76 -3.85
N ARG A 124 -3.13 -5.34 -5.06
CA ARG A 124 -1.85 -5.61 -5.72
C ARG A 124 -1.06 -4.34 -6.00
N PHE A 125 -1.71 -3.29 -6.49
CA PHE A 125 -1.06 -2.01 -6.75
C PHE A 125 -0.53 -1.37 -5.47
N MET A 126 -1.33 -1.36 -4.39
CA MET A 126 -0.92 -0.82 -3.10
C MET A 126 0.23 -1.64 -2.50
N ALA A 127 0.17 -2.98 -2.54
CA ALA A 127 1.25 -3.83 -2.07
C ALA A 127 2.57 -3.57 -2.83
N ALA A 128 2.51 -3.36 -4.15
CA ALA A 128 3.69 -3.02 -4.94
C ALA A 128 4.28 -1.64 -4.53
N LYS A 129 3.41 -0.68 -4.18
CA LYS A 129 3.83 0.63 -3.70
C LYS A 129 4.43 0.60 -2.30
N ASP A 130 3.83 -0.16 -1.39
CA ASP A 130 4.36 -0.36 -0.05
C ASP A 130 5.73 -1.02 -0.11
N TYR A 131 5.93 -2.00 -1.01
CA TYR A 131 7.23 -2.60 -1.26
C TYR A 131 8.27 -1.57 -1.77
N GLU A 132 7.89 -0.71 -2.72
CA GLU A 132 8.77 0.37 -3.24
C GLU A 132 9.19 1.34 -2.12
N ILE A 133 8.26 1.71 -1.23
CA ILE A 133 8.52 2.59 -0.09
C ILE A 133 9.44 1.90 0.92
N ASN A 134 9.16 0.65 1.26
CA ASN A 134 9.96 -0.10 2.23
C ASN A 134 11.41 -0.27 1.76
N LEU A 135 11.61 -0.63 0.49
CA LEU A 135 12.94 -0.73 -0.10
C LEU A 135 13.69 0.61 -0.05
N LYS A 136 13.00 1.72 -0.35
CA LYS A 136 13.58 3.06 -0.25
C LYS A 136 13.99 3.41 1.18
N ALA A 137 13.15 3.09 2.16
CA ALA A 137 13.43 3.31 3.57
C ALA A 137 14.65 2.48 4.02
N GLU A 138 14.75 1.23 3.60
CA GLU A 138 15.91 0.36 3.87
C GLU A 138 17.21 0.97 3.30
N ILE A 139 17.20 1.42 2.05
CA ILE A 139 18.35 2.12 1.43
C ILE A 139 18.75 3.37 2.24
N GLU A 140 17.77 4.17 2.66
CA GLU A 140 18.00 5.41 3.41
C GLU A 140 18.60 5.13 4.80
N VAL A 141 18.13 4.08 5.48
CA VAL A 141 18.68 3.62 6.77
C VAL A 141 20.12 3.13 6.59
N LEU A 142 20.41 2.31 5.57
CA LEU A 142 21.77 1.83 5.30
C LEU A 142 22.73 2.98 4.98
N ALA A 143 22.28 3.95 4.18
CA ALA A 143 23.07 5.14 3.87
C ALA A 143 23.34 5.99 5.11
N LEU A 144 22.36 6.11 6.01
CA LEU A 144 22.54 6.81 7.28
C LEU A 144 23.51 6.07 8.20
N HIS A 145 23.40 4.74 8.31
CA HIS A 145 24.28 3.90 9.12
C HIS A 145 25.74 4.04 8.68
N HIS A 146 26.00 3.93 7.37
CA HIS A 146 27.33 4.12 6.81
C HIS A 146 27.91 5.51 7.10
N LYS A 147 27.07 6.56 7.02
CA LYS A 147 27.49 7.92 7.34
C LYS A 147 27.83 8.06 8.83
N ILE A 148 27.08 7.41 9.72
CA ILE A 148 27.38 7.39 11.16
C ILE A 148 28.71 6.68 11.41
N ASP A 149 28.94 5.52 10.80
CA ASP A 149 30.19 4.78 10.94
C ASP A 149 31.40 5.60 10.49
N GLU A 150 31.29 6.31 9.36
CA GLU A 150 32.34 7.22 8.89
C GLU A 150 32.64 8.34 9.90
N GLN A 151 31.62 8.93 10.53
CA GLN A 151 31.77 9.97 11.56
C GLN A 151 32.40 9.40 12.83
N VAL A 152 31.91 8.25 13.32
CA VAL A 152 32.43 7.59 14.52
C VAL A 152 33.90 7.21 14.32
N LEU A 153 34.26 6.64 13.17
CA LEU A 153 35.65 6.31 12.84
C LEU A 153 36.54 7.55 12.76
N LYS A 154 35.99 8.70 12.34
CA LYS A 154 36.73 9.97 12.32
C LYS A 154 36.98 10.48 13.74
N GLU A 155 35.95 10.55 14.58
CA GLU A 155 36.08 10.98 15.98
C GLU A 155 37.03 10.06 16.77
N LEU A 156 36.95 8.74 16.57
CA LEU A 156 37.87 7.79 17.20
C LEU A 156 39.33 8.04 16.81
N ARG A 157 39.60 8.42 15.55
CA ARG A 157 40.96 8.78 15.11
C ARG A 157 41.43 10.08 15.76
N GLU A 158 40.58 11.09 15.85
CA GLU A 158 40.89 12.38 16.47
C GLU A 158 41.19 12.20 17.97
N ILE A 159 40.31 11.50 18.71
CA ILE A 159 40.52 11.18 20.13
C ILE A 159 41.83 10.40 20.34
N ARG A 160 42.14 9.44 19.46
CA ARG A 160 43.39 8.67 19.56
C ARG A 160 44.63 9.56 19.38
N GLN A 161 44.58 10.50 18.43
CA GLN A 161 45.67 11.45 18.20
C GLN A 161 45.86 12.39 19.41
N GLU A 162 44.76 12.87 20.00
CA GLU A 162 44.82 13.70 21.22
C GLU A 162 45.43 12.95 22.41
N ILE A 163 45.06 11.68 22.61
CA ILE A 163 45.65 10.82 23.66
C ILE A 163 47.15 10.64 23.42
N ASP A 164 47.58 10.37 22.19
CA ASP A 164 48.99 10.19 21.88
C ASP A 164 49.79 11.49 22.06
N ALA A 165 49.22 12.64 21.70
CA ALA A 165 49.82 13.96 21.95
C ALA A 165 49.96 14.25 23.46
N LEU A 166 48.92 13.98 24.26
CA LEU A 166 48.95 14.10 25.72
C LEU A 166 50.02 13.19 26.34
N ARG A 167 50.14 11.94 25.87
CA ARG A 167 51.18 11.01 26.32
C ARG A 167 52.59 11.54 26.06
N GLN A 168 52.84 12.10 24.87
CA GLN A 168 54.14 12.68 24.52
C GLN A 168 54.47 13.91 25.38
N ALA A 169 53.49 14.79 25.62
CA ALA A 169 53.66 15.97 26.46
C ALA A 169 54.00 15.61 27.92
N ILE A 170 53.32 14.61 28.49
CA ILE A 170 53.61 14.10 29.84
C ILE A 170 55.02 13.50 29.90
N ALA A 171 55.42 12.70 28.90
CA ALA A 171 56.75 12.11 28.85
C ALA A 171 57.87 13.18 28.78
N ALA A 172 57.66 14.24 27.99
CA ALA A 172 58.59 15.36 27.88
C ALA A 172 58.71 16.18 29.19
N LEU A 173 57.61 16.36 29.92
CA LEU A 173 57.64 17.01 31.23
C LEU A 173 58.35 16.14 32.29
N SER A 174 58.10 14.84 32.28
CA SER A 174 58.73 13.90 33.21
C SER A 174 60.23 13.80 32.99
N SER A 175 60.72 13.80 31.75
CA SER A 175 62.16 13.76 31.46
C SER A 175 62.86 15.05 31.88
N ARG A 176 62.20 16.21 31.74
CA ARG A 176 62.73 17.51 32.17
C ARG A 176 62.80 17.65 33.70
N SER A 177 61.92 16.99 34.44
CA SER A 177 61.94 16.98 35.91
C SER A 177 62.99 16.05 36.52
N HIS A 178 63.51 15.09 35.75
CA HIS A 178 64.46 14.07 36.24
C HIS A 178 65.94 14.41 35.98
N ASN A 179 66.22 15.60 35.43
CA ASN A 179 67.57 16.08 35.14
C ASN A 179 67.86 17.35 35.98
N PRO A 180 68.22 17.21 37.27
CA PRO A 180 68.72 18.32 38.09
C PRO A 180 70.15 18.72 37.73
#